data_AF-A0A0M2NHG2-F1
#
_entry.id   AF-A0A0M2NHG2-F1
#
_cell.length_a   1.000
_cell.length_b   1.000
_cell.length_c   1.000
_cell.angle_alpha   90.00
_cell.angle_beta   90.00
_cell.angle_gamma   90.00
#
_symmetry.space_group_name_H-M   'P 1'
#
loop_
_entity.id
_entity.type
_entity.pdbx_description
1 polymer ?
#
loop_
_entity_poly.entity_id
_entity_poly.type
_entity_poly.pdbx_seq_one_letter_code
_entity_poly.pdbx_strand_id
1 'polypeptide(L)'
;METYDENKLWVTFKLNNADYCITSEFVDSIVIPEKITEMPGNPPYLLGVTNYNHRTIPVVEMRTLFNMMNLTEYVNRFAEMKQMHVDWIEALEEAVEKRVTFTKAVDPHKCKFGIWYDQFHTDNISLNFVLKKIAAPHEFIHCCGGEINQLMARKEWESAEKRLEDAKRTCYNEVIPLLDQLIETYKEVNRGVVIVLNRNNQYTGIMVDEITTLVAYSKTELQSIPSGVERSEYVDFIVLYDSKTMMGVDAERILDITVSEEEKEQLREAALAENAG
;
A
#
# COMPACT_ATOMS: atom_id res chain seq x y z
N MET A 1 6.19 -35.71 -21.06
CA MET A 1 5.08 -34.80 -21.39
C MET A 1 4.15 -34.85 -20.20
N GLU A 2 4.33 -33.94 -19.25
CA GLU A 2 3.47 -33.88 -18.07
C GLU A 2 2.05 -33.55 -18.51
N THR A 3 1.12 -34.43 -18.15
CA THR A 3 -0.31 -34.24 -18.35
C THR A 3 -0.78 -33.21 -17.34
N TYR A 4 -0.87 -31.95 -17.78
CA TYR A 4 -1.47 -30.89 -16.97
C TYR A 4 -2.98 -31.11 -16.92
N ASP A 5 -3.52 -31.27 -15.72
CA ASP A 5 -4.95 -31.48 -15.47
C ASP A 5 -5.79 -30.36 -16.09
N GLU A 6 -6.83 -30.73 -16.84
CA GLU A 6 -7.66 -29.82 -17.63
C GLU A 6 -8.60 -28.95 -16.77
N ASN A 7 -8.64 -29.15 -15.44
CA ASN A 7 -9.49 -28.40 -14.50
C ASN A 7 -8.71 -27.88 -13.27
N LYS A 8 -7.56 -27.22 -13.47
CA LYS A 8 -6.88 -26.56 -12.34
C LYS A 8 -7.73 -25.41 -11.80
N LEU A 9 -7.90 -25.40 -10.48
CA LEU A 9 -8.56 -24.32 -9.73
C LEU A 9 -7.53 -23.25 -9.34
N TRP A 10 -7.96 -22.00 -9.37
CA TRP A 10 -7.13 -20.84 -9.11
C TRP A 10 -7.82 -19.92 -8.13
N VAL A 11 -7.05 -19.44 -7.15
CA VAL A 11 -7.48 -18.35 -6.27
C VAL A 11 -7.14 -17.04 -6.97
N THR A 12 -8.13 -16.19 -7.17
CA THR A 12 -7.95 -14.84 -7.71
C THR A 12 -7.98 -13.80 -6.60
N PHE A 13 -7.10 -12.82 -6.69
CA PHE A 13 -6.91 -11.77 -5.71
C PHE A 13 -6.43 -10.48 -6.38
N LYS A 14 -6.43 -9.37 -5.65
CA LYS A 14 -5.95 -8.08 -6.15
C LYS A 14 -4.69 -7.61 -5.46
N LEU A 15 -3.86 -6.94 -6.24
CA LEU A 15 -2.79 -6.06 -5.77
C LEU A 15 -2.88 -4.74 -6.52
N ASN A 16 -3.04 -3.63 -5.80
CA ASN A 16 -3.13 -2.28 -6.33
C ASN A 16 -4.13 -2.15 -7.51
N ASN A 17 -5.34 -2.69 -7.33
CA ASN A 17 -6.44 -2.75 -8.32
C ASN A 17 -6.18 -3.60 -9.58
N ALA A 18 -5.05 -4.30 -9.68
CA ALA A 18 -4.81 -5.28 -10.73
C ALA A 18 -5.16 -6.69 -10.25
N ASP A 19 -5.72 -7.51 -11.14
CA ASP A 19 -6.12 -8.88 -10.81
C ASP A 19 -4.94 -9.87 -11.00
N TYR A 20 -4.76 -10.73 -10.00
CA TYR A 20 -3.76 -11.79 -9.96
C TYR A 20 -4.43 -13.13 -9.67
N CYS A 21 -3.72 -14.21 -9.99
CA CYS A 21 -4.16 -15.55 -9.63
C CYS A 21 -2.99 -16.44 -9.22
N ILE A 22 -3.29 -17.41 -8.36
CA ILE A 22 -2.35 -18.44 -7.91
C ILE A 22 -3.06 -19.79 -7.91
N THR A 23 -2.35 -20.87 -8.27
CA THR A 23 -2.94 -22.21 -8.33
C THR A 23 -3.39 -22.63 -6.94
N SER A 24 -4.61 -23.17 -6.83
CA SER A 24 -5.13 -23.60 -5.54
C SER A 24 -4.41 -24.82 -4.98
N GLU A 25 -3.60 -25.52 -5.78
CA GLU A 25 -2.79 -26.67 -5.36
C GLU A 25 -1.84 -26.34 -4.21
N PHE A 26 -1.31 -25.11 -4.16
CA PHE A 26 -0.44 -24.64 -3.09
C PHE A 26 -1.20 -23.89 -2.00
N VAL A 27 -2.50 -23.60 -2.17
CA VAL A 27 -3.26 -22.81 -1.20
C VAL A 27 -3.83 -23.70 -0.12
N ASP A 28 -3.38 -23.50 1.10
CA ASP A 28 -3.86 -24.21 2.28
C ASP A 28 -5.10 -23.54 2.88
N SER A 29 -5.06 -22.20 3.03
CA SER A 29 -6.20 -21.42 3.51
C SER A 29 -6.07 -19.93 3.18
N ILE A 30 -7.15 -19.20 3.43
CA ILE A 30 -7.22 -17.74 3.33
C ILE A 30 -7.66 -17.22 4.70
N VAL A 31 -6.85 -16.35 5.30
CA VAL A 31 -7.05 -15.86 6.66
C VAL A 31 -6.83 -14.36 6.74
N ILE A 32 -7.54 -13.71 7.67
CA ILE A 32 -7.21 -12.35 8.08
C ILE A 32 -6.36 -12.50 9.36
N PRO A 33 -5.05 -12.20 9.33
CA PRO A 33 -4.21 -12.40 10.51
C PRO A 33 -4.64 -11.45 11.63
N GLU A 34 -4.69 -11.94 12.86
CA GLU A 34 -4.92 -11.08 14.03
C GLU A 34 -3.76 -10.10 14.24
N LYS A 35 -2.53 -10.60 14.07
CA LYS A 35 -1.30 -9.84 14.21
C LYS A 35 -0.18 -10.43 13.35
N ILE A 36 0.62 -9.56 12.76
CA ILE A 36 1.92 -9.89 12.19
C ILE A 36 2.99 -9.27 13.08
N THR A 37 3.98 -10.07 13.47
CA THR A 37 5.10 -9.62 14.30
C THR A 37 6.31 -9.44 13.40
N GLU A 38 6.71 -8.18 13.21
CA GLU A 38 7.90 -7.81 12.45
C GLU A 38 9.17 -8.32 13.13
N MET A 39 10.14 -8.76 12.33
CA MET A 39 11.42 -9.28 12.81
C MET A 39 12.57 -8.35 12.41
N PRO A 40 13.57 -8.11 13.27
CA PRO A 40 14.69 -7.24 12.95
C PRO A 40 15.50 -7.75 11.75
N GLY A 41 15.89 -6.84 10.86
CA GLY A 41 16.75 -7.16 9.71
C GLY A 41 16.03 -7.86 8.55
N ASN A 42 14.70 -7.92 8.56
CA ASN A 42 13.93 -8.45 7.44
C ASN A 42 14.17 -7.62 6.17
N PRO A 43 14.22 -8.27 5.00
CA PRO A 43 14.09 -7.56 3.74
C PRO A 43 12.70 -6.88 3.66
N PRO A 44 12.54 -5.77 2.92
CA PRO A 44 11.30 -4.99 2.89
C PRO A 44 10.04 -5.79 2.49
N TYR A 45 10.20 -6.84 1.67
CA TYR A 45 9.10 -7.71 1.24
C TYR A 45 8.69 -8.74 2.30
N LEU A 46 9.40 -8.88 3.42
CA LEU A 46 9.07 -9.83 4.49
C LEU A 46 8.51 -9.07 5.70
N LEU A 47 7.19 -9.03 5.83
CA LEU A 47 6.51 -8.31 6.91
C LEU A 47 6.87 -8.84 8.30
N GLY A 48 7.25 -10.12 8.40
CA GLY A 48 7.52 -10.78 9.66
C GLY A 48 6.86 -12.15 9.73
N VAL A 49 6.37 -12.50 10.91
CA VAL A 49 5.75 -13.80 11.17
C VAL A 49 4.36 -13.66 11.80
N THR A 50 3.49 -14.63 11.54
CA THR A 50 2.16 -14.72 12.16
C THR A 50 1.89 -16.14 12.66
N ASN A 51 0.89 -16.29 13.55
CA ASN A 51 0.46 -17.61 14.01
C ASN A 51 -0.60 -18.15 13.05
N TYR A 52 -0.39 -19.36 12.58
CA TYR A 52 -1.33 -20.12 11.76
C TYR A 52 -1.39 -21.56 12.27
N ASN A 53 -2.56 -22.02 12.72
CA ASN A 53 -2.76 -23.38 13.24
C ASN A 53 -1.70 -23.83 14.26
N HIS A 54 -1.40 -22.97 15.25
CA HIS A 54 -0.38 -23.18 16.28
C HIS A 54 1.06 -23.25 15.76
N ARG A 55 1.31 -22.75 14.55
CA ARG A 55 2.63 -22.66 13.93
C ARG A 55 2.96 -21.20 13.64
N THR A 56 4.25 -20.87 13.68
CA THR A 56 4.74 -19.56 13.26
C THR A 56 5.11 -19.64 11.79
N ILE A 57 4.47 -18.85 10.94
CA ILE A 57 4.73 -18.81 9.49
C ILE A 57 5.21 -17.42 9.07
N PRO A 58 6.15 -17.31 8.11
CA PRO A 58 6.54 -16.02 7.53
C PRO A 58 5.39 -15.43 6.70
N VAL A 59 5.31 -14.11 6.64
CA VAL A 59 4.35 -13.38 5.78
C VAL A 59 5.10 -12.46 4.83
N VAL A 60 4.93 -12.71 3.54
CA VAL A 60 5.50 -11.91 2.44
C VAL A 60 4.50 -10.82 2.04
N GLU A 61 4.98 -9.59 1.92
CA GLU A 61 4.23 -8.47 1.35
C GLU A 61 4.33 -8.49 -0.18
N MET A 62 3.23 -8.83 -0.85
CA MET A 62 3.20 -8.95 -2.29
C MET A 62 3.34 -7.60 -3.00
N ARG A 63 2.79 -6.49 -2.51
CA ARG A 63 2.98 -5.20 -3.19
C ARG A 63 4.45 -4.81 -3.17
N THR A 64 5.10 -4.89 -2.00
CA THR A 64 6.55 -4.63 -1.90
C THR A 64 7.36 -5.55 -2.80
N LEU A 65 7.02 -6.85 -2.84
CA LEU A 65 7.72 -7.82 -3.69
C LEU A 65 7.61 -7.48 -5.19
N PHE A 66 6.50 -6.85 -5.59
CA PHE A 66 6.25 -6.41 -6.95
C PHE A 66 6.64 -4.93 -7.18
N ASN A 67 7.44 -4.34 -6.28
CA ASN A 67 7.87 -2.94 -6.31
C ASN A 67 6.73 -1.93 -6.36
N MET A 68 5.60 -2.27 -5.73
CA MET A 68 4.44 -1.42 -5.57
C MET A 68 4.39 -0.84 -4.16
N MET A 69 3.71 0.30 -4.01
CA MET A 69 3.59 0.95 -2.70
C MET A 69 2.69 0.15 -1.76
N ASN A 70 3.23 -0.21 -0.59
CA ASN A 70 2.51 -0.97 0.42
C ASN A 70 1.75 -0.07 1.41
N LEU A 71 0.92 -0.67 2.27
CA LEU A 71 0.11 0.06 3.25
C LEU A 71 0.95 0.96 4.16
N THR A 72 2.08 0.47 4.68
CA THR A 72 2.95 1.22 5.58
C THR A 72 3.50 2.46 4.90
N GLU A 73 3.93 2.36 3.65
CA GLU A 73 4.43 3.49 2.86
C GLU A 73 3.34 4.54 2.60
N TYR A 74 2.10 4.12 2.30
CA TYR A 74 0.97 5.04 2.19
C TYR A 74 0.68 5.78 3.50
N VAL A 75 0.63 5.03 4.62
CA VAL A 75 0.41 5.60 5.95
C VAL A 75 1.51 6.60 6.31
N ASN A 76 2.77 6.29 6.01
CA ASN A 76 3.89 7.19 6.23
C ASN A 76 3.76 8.46 5.39
N ARG A 77 3.38 8.36 4.10
CA ARG A 77 3.11 9.55 3.27
C ARG A 77 2.02 10.43 3.86
N PHE A 78 0.93 9.86 4.38
CA PHE A 78 -0.13 10.64 5.02
C PHE A 78 0.35 11.30 6.32
N ALA A 79 1.16 10.61 7.12
CA ALA A 79 1.77 11.17 8.32
C ALA A 79 2.73 12.33 7.99
N GLU A 80 3.55 12.19 6.94
CA GLU A 80 4.40 13.28 6.43
C GLU A 80 3.57 14.48 5.96
N MET A 81 2.50 14.24 5.20
CA MET A 81 1.59 15.30 4.75
C MET A 81 0.94 16.02 5.93
N LYS A 82 0.55 15.29 6.98
CA LYS A 82 0.03 15.87 8.22
C LYS A 82 1.07 16.76 8.90
N GLN A 83 2.30 16.28 9.05
CA GLN A 83 3.39 17.06 9.65
C GLN A 83 3.68 18.34 8.84
N MET A 84 3.65 18.26 7.51
CA MET A 84 3.86 19.43 6.66
C MET A 84 2.85 20.56 6.91
N HIS A 85 1.60 20.26 7.27
CA HIS A 85 0.61 21.29 7.61
C HIS A 85 0.91 21.94 8.95
N VAL A 86 1.40 21.16 9.92
CA VAL A 86 1.87 21.69 11.21
C VAL A 86 3.06 22.64 10.96
N ASP A 87 4.08 22.19 10.23
CA ASP A 87 5.26 23.00 9.90
C ASP A 87 4.89 24.24 9.07
N TRP A 88 3.83 24.17 8.27
CA TRP A 88 3.33 25.31 7.49
C TRP A 88 2.72 26.37 8.40
N ILE A 89 1.90 25.97 9.38
CA ILE A 89 1.31 26.88 10.37
C ILE A 89 2.38 27.51 11.27
N GLU A 90 3.35 26.73 11.74
CA GLU A 90 4.45 27.25 12.56
C GLU A 90 5.27 28.31 11.79
N ALA A 91 5.54 28.07 10.51
CA ALA A 91 6.24 29.04 9.67
C ALA A 91 5.39 30.30 9.38
N LEU A 92 4.06 30.16 9.31
CA LEU A 92 3.15 31.28 9.16
C LEU A 92 3.12 32.13 10.44
N GLU A 93 3.08 31.49 11.60
CA GLU A 93 3.18 32.13 12.91
C GLU A 93 4.49 32.90 13.07
N GLU A 94 5.62 32.26 12.76
CA GLU A 94 6.94 32.91 12.77
C GLU A 94 7.00 34.13 11.83
N ALA A 95 6.38 34.03 10.65
CA ALA A 95 6.34 35.13 9.68
C ALA A 95 5.54 36.33 10.21
N VAL A 96 4.39 36.08 10.85
CA VAL A 96 3.56 37.13 11.47
C VAL A 96 4.27 37.78 12.66
N GLU A 97 4.89 36.99 13.54
CA GLU A 97 5.65 37.48 14.70
C GLU A 97 6.82 38.37 14.26
N LYS A 98 7.59 37.93 13.27
CA LYS A 98 8.73 38.67 12.72
C LYS A 98 8.32 39.78 11.75
N ARG A 99 7.04 39.86 11.39
CA ARG A 99 6.47 40.82 10.42
C ARG A 99 7.17 40.76 9.07
N VAL A 100 7.50 39.55 8.63
CA VAL A 100 8.11 39.27 7.32
C VAL A 100 7.06 38.62 6.42
N THR A 101 7.22 38.77 5.10
CA THR A 101 6.34 38.10 4.13
C THR A 101 6.46 36.59 4.28
N PHE A 102 5.32 35.91 4.35
CA PHE A 102 5.25 34.46 4.35
C PHE A 102 5.51 33.93 2.94
N THR A 103 6.46 33.01 2.81
CA THR A 103 7.01 32.57 1.51
C THR A 103 6.64 31.15 1.10
N LYS A 104 6.06 30.33 1.99
CA LYS A 104 5.60 28.98 1.60
C LYS A 104 4.36 29.09 0.71
N ALA A 105 4.04 28.00 0.01
CA ALA A 105 2.90 27.95 -0.92
C ALA A 105 1.58 28.28 -0.21
N VAL A 106 0.86 29.27 -0.74
CA VAL A 106 -0.49 29.68 -0.31
C VAL A 106 -1.59 29.16 -1.23
N ASP A 107 -1.21 28.44 -2.28
CA ASP A 107 -2.13 27.76 -3.19
C ASP A 107 -2.30 26.32 -2.71
N PRO A 108 -3.52 25.89 -2.34
CA PRO A 108 -3.76 24.56 -1.80
C PRO A 108 -3.39 23.45 -2.78
N HIS A 109 -3.53 23.66 -4.09
CA HIS A 109 -3.22 22.65 -5.11
C HIS A 109 -1.72 22.56 -5.43
N LYS A 110 -0.91 23.50 -4.92
CA LYS A 110 0.55 23.47 -5.06
C LYS A 110 1.26 22.92 -3.82
N CYS A 111 0.52 22.62 -2.75
CA CYS A 111 1.10 21.92 -1.60
C CYS A 111 1.22 20.42 -1.93
N LYS A 112 2.15 19.70 -1.28
CA LYS A 112 2.36 18.26 -1.56
C LYS A 112 1.09 17.44 -1.33
N PHE A 113 0.28 17.80 -0.33
CA PHE A 113 -1.01 17.16 -0.08
C PHE A 113 -2.01 17.47 -1.19
N GLY A 114 -2.15 18.71 -1.64
CA GLY A 114 -3.05 19.10 -2.73
C GLY A 114 -2.73 18.41 -4.05
N ILE A 115 -1.45 18.35 -4.42
CA ILE A 115 -1.01 17.61 -5.62
C ILE A 115 -1.41 16.13 -5.53
N TRP A 116 -1.20 15.51 -4.36
CA TRP A 116 -1.62 14.12 -4.15
C TRP A 116 -3.14 13.97 -4.13
N TYR A 117 -3.86 14.88 -3.47
CA TYR A 117 -5.31 14.89 -3.33
C TYR A 117 -5.98 14.93 -4.71
N ASP A 118 -5.46 15.78 -5.61
CA ASP A 118 -5.97 15.92 -6.97
C ASP A 118 -5.71 14.67 -7.85
N GLN A 119 -4.68 13.89 -7.52
CA GLN A 119 -4.30 12.67 -8.25
C GLN A 119 -4.89 11.39 -7.66
N PHE A 120 -5.26 11.40 -6.38
CA PHE A 120 -5.72 10.21 -5.68
C PHE A 120 -7.19 9.89 -5.99
N HIS A 121 -7.43 8.66 -6.43
CA HIS A 121 -8.76 8.18 -6.77
C HIS A 121 -9.08 6.91 -5.97
N THR A 122 -10.30 6.82 -5.45
CA THR A 122 -10.78 5.65 -4.72
C THR A 122 -12.28 5.45 -4.93
N ASP A 123 -12.69 4.20 -5.13
CA ASP A 123 -14.10 3.81 -5.18
C ASP A 123 -14.66 3.50 -3.78
N ASN A 124 -13.81 3.50 -2.76
CA ASN A 124 -14.23 3.23 -1.39
C ASN A 124 -15.02 4.43 -0.82
N ILE A 125 -16.28 4.19 -0.48
CA ILE A 125 -17.22 5.22 -0.01
C ILE A 125 -16.71 5.89 1.28
N SER A 126 -16.20 5.11 2.23
CA SER A 126 -15.70 5.61 3.52
C SER A 126 -14.49 6.53 3.33
N LEU A 127 -13.51 6.12 2.52
CA LEU A 127 -12.35 6.96 2.20
C LEU A 127 -12.75 8.24 1.47
N ASN A 128 -13.61 8.13 0.46
CA ASN A 128 -14.09 9.29 -0.31
C ASN A 128 -14.83 10.30 0.59
N PHE A 129 -15.63 9.81 1.53
CA PHE A 129 -16.32 10.66 2.51
C PHE A 129 -15.34 11.48 3.38
N VAL A 130 -14.26 10.86 3.86
CA VAL A 130 -13.24 11.57 4.64
C VAL A 130 -12.48 12.58 3.78
N LEU A 131 -12.06 12.19 2.56
CA LEU A 131 -11.37 13.08 1.62
C LEU A 131 -12.19 14.33 1.28
N LYS A 132 -13.49 14.19 1.06
CA LYS A 132 -14.37 15.34 0.79
C LYS A 132 -14.47 16.32 1.96
N LYS A 133 -14.35 15.84 3.20
CA LYS A 133 -14.38 16.70 4.39
C LYS A 133 -13.12 17.54 4.55
N ILE A 134 -11.97 17.07 4.04
CA ILE A 134 -10.69 17.77 4.16
C ILE A 134 -10.62 19.00 3.24
N ALA A 135 -11.27 18.95 2.08
CA ALA A 135 -11.13 19.98 1.04
C ALA A 135 -11.37 21.41 1.53
N ALA A 136 -12.54 21.66 2.14
CA ALA A 136 -12.93 22.99 2.60
C ALA A 136 -12.00 23.58 3.68
N PRO A 137 -11.69 22.87 4.80
CA PRO A 137 -10.77 23.41 5.81
C PRO A 137 -9.32 23.53 5.30
N HIS A 138 -8.89 22.66 4.37
CA HIS A 138 -7.58 22.77 3.72
C HIS A 138 -7.47 24.03 2.83
N GLU A 139 -8.45 24.27 1.97
CA GLU A 139 -8.53 25.47 1.13
C GLU A 139 -8.54 26.73 1.99
N PHE A 140 -9.33 26.74 3.06
CA PHE A 140 -9.42 27.85 3.99
C PHE A 140 -8.06 28.25 4.58
N ILE A 141 -7.27 27.29 5.09
CA ILE A 141 -5.95 27.56 5.68
C ILE A 141 -5.00 28.20 4.66
N HIS A 142 -4.97 27.68 3.45
CA HIS A 142 -4.12 28.22 2.40
C HIS A 142 -4.56 29.63 1.96
N CYS A 143 -5.86 29.89 1.88
CA CYS A 143 -6.40 31.25 1.72
C CYS A 143 -5.95 32.18 2.84
N CYS A 144 -5.91 31.73 4.11
CA CYS A 144 -5.39 32.54 5.22
C CYS A 144 -3.98 33.05 4.95
N GLY A 145 -3.09 32.20 4.45
CA GLY A 145 -1.70 32.58 4.17
C GLY A 145 -1.60 33.71 3.13
N GLY A 146 -2.43 33.65 2.08
CA GLY A 146 -2.53 34.71 1.07
C GLY A 146 -3.07 36.02 1.65
N GLU A 147 -4.11 35.96 2.46
CA GLU A 147 -4.71 37.12 3.11
C GLU A 147 -3.77 37.77 4.14
N ILE A 148 -3.09 36.97 4.95
CA ILE A 148 -2.10 37.43 5.93
C ILE A 148 -0.97 38.20 5.23
N ASN A 149 -0.48 37.70 4.09
CA ASN A 149 0.50 38.45 3.28
C ASN A 149 -0.01 39.83 2.84
N GLN A 150 -1.29 39.95 2.45
CA GLN A 150 -1.89 41.24 2.08
C GLN A 150 -2.03 42.18 3.29
N LEU A 151 -2.47 41.65 4.44
CA LEU A 151 -2.62 42.42 5.69
C LEU A 151 -1.26 42.93 6.20
N MET A 152 -0.22 42.09 6.16
CA MET A 152 1.14 42.49 6.52
C MET A 152 1.69 43.58 5.59
N ALA A 153 1.42 43.50 4.28
CA ALA A 153 1.83 44.54 3.33
C ALA A 153 1.16 45.89 3.60
N ARG A 154 -0.07 45.87 4.13
CA ARG A 154 -0.82 47.07 4.57
C ARG A 154 -0.50 47.51 6.01
N LYS A 155 0.33 46.75 6.73
CA LYS A 155 0.69 46.95 8.15
C LYS A 155 -0.49 46.81 9.11
N GLU A 156 -1.49 46.00 8.75
CA GLU A 156 -2.68 45.71 9.56
C GLU A 156 -2.41 44.52 10.51
N TRP A 157 -1.53 44.73 11.49
CA TRP A 157 -0.98 43.65 12.33
C TRP A 157 -2.04 42.89 13.14
N GLU A 158 -2.95 43.60 13.80
CA GLU A 158 -4.01 43.00 14.63
C GLU A 158 -4.94 42.11 13.80
N SER A 159 -5.24 42.54 12.56
CA SER A 159 -6.05 41.73 11.64
C SER A 159 -5.28 40.50 11.15
N ALA A 160 -3.96 40.60 10.93
CA ALA A 160 -3.12 39.47 10.57
C ALA A 160 -3.01 38.43 11.70
N GLU A 161 -2.84 38.87 12.96
CA GLU A 161 -2.86 37.98 14.14
C GLU A 161 -4.20 37.26 14.29
N LYS A 162 -5.32 38.00 14.17
CA LYS A 162 -6.65 37.38 14.23
C LYS A 162 -6.83 36.32 13.13
N ARG A 163 -6.34 36.60 11.92
CA ARG A 163 -6.43 35.67 10.79
C ARG A 163 -5.52 34.44 10.99
N LEU A 164 -4.37 34.62 11.62
CA LEU A 164 -3.48 33.52 12.02
C LEU A 164 -4.17 32.61 13.04
N GLU A 165 -4.83 33.17 14.05
CA GLU A 165 -5.56 32.38 15.05
C GLU A 165 -6.70 31.56 14.42
N ASP A 166 -7.42 32.13 13.44
CA ASP A 166 -8.40 31.37 12.66
C ASP A 166 -7.75 30.22 11.86
N ALA A 167 -6.59 30.46 11.24
CA ALA A 167 -5.83 29.44 10.51
C ALA A 167 -5.35 28.30 11.44
N LYS A 168 -4.79 28.65 12.60
CA LYS A 168 -4.34 27.69 13.64
C LYS A 168 -5.51 26.85 14.11
N ARG A 169 -6.63 27.48 14.47
CA ARG A 169 -7.83 26.79 14.93
C ARG A 169 -8.32 25.77 13.90
N THR A 170 -8.46 26.17 12.64
CA THR A 170 -8.92 25.25 11.58
C THR A 170 -7.89 24.15 11.28
N CYS A 171 -6.58 24.44 11.31
CA CYS A 171 -5.56 23.41 11.12
C CYS A 171 -5.64 22.33 12.21
N TYR A 172 -5.51 22.71 13.48
CA TYR A 172 -5.40 21.75 14.57
C TYR A 172 -6.74 21.08 14.94
N ASN A 173 -7.87 21.75 14.75
CA ASN A 173 -9.18 21.21 15.17
C ASN A 173 -9.97 20.56 14.02
N GLU A 174 -9.63 20.84 12.76
CA GLU A 174 -10.35 20.28 11.60
C GLU A 174 -9.43 19.47 10.70
N VAL A 175 -8.37 20.07 10.14
CA VAL A 175 -7.52 19.37 9.15
C VAL A 175 -6.75 18.21 9.77
N ILE A 176 -6.05 18.44 10.88
CA ILE A 176 -5.24 17.40 11.53
C ILE A 176 -6.11 16.19 11.97
N PRO A 177 -7.26 16.37 12.66
CA PRO A 177 -8.14 15.25 12.99
C PRO A 177 -8.72 14.53 11.75
N LEU A 178 -9.01 15.24 10.67
CA LEU A 178 -9.49 14.62 9.43
C LEU A 178 -8.39 13.82 8.74
N LEU A 179 -7.13 14.27 8.79
CA LEU A 179 -5.98 13.51 8.29
C LEU A 179 -5.72 12.26 9.15
N ASP A 180 -5.85 12.35 10.47
CA ASP A 180 -5.80 11.17 11.35
C ASP A 180 -6.94 10.19 11.03
N GLN A 181 -8.16 10.71 10.81
CA GLN A 181 -9.29 9.88 10.36
C GLN A 181 -9.01 9.23 9.00
N LEU A 182 -8.38 9.95 8.06
CA LEU A 182 -8.01 9.41 6.75
C LEU A 182 -7.02 8.24 6.90
N ILE A 183 -5.99 8.40 7.72
CA ILE A 183 -4.98 7.37 7.99
C ILE A 183 -5.64 6.10 8.55
N GLU A 184 -6.47 6.24 9.59
CA GLU A 184 -7.12 5.09 10.22
C GLU A 184 -8.14 4.44 9.26
N THR A 185 -8.92 5.24 8.53
CA THR A 185 -9.84 4.70 7.51
C THR A 185 -9.08 3.94 6.42
N TYR A 186 -7.92 4.43 5.99
CA TYR A 186 -7.11 3.78 4.98
C TYR A 186 -6.54 2.45 5.48
N LYS A 187 -6.07 2.39 6.73
CA LYS A 187 -5.63 1.14 7.37
C LYS A 187 -6.73 0.10 7.44
N GLU A 188 -7.94 0.50 7.86
CA GLU A 188 -9.07 -0.41 7.99
C GLU A 188 -9.54 -0.93 6.62
N VAL A 189 -9.63 -0.05 5.61
CA VAL A 189 -10.03 -0.44 4.26
C VAL A 189 -9.01 -1.37 3.59
N ASN A 190 -7.73 -1.19 3.90
CA ASN A 190 -6.64 -1.99 3.34
C ASN A 190 -6.08 -2.99 4.36
N ARG A 191 -6.91 -3.46 5.31
CA ARG A 191 -6.54 -4.54 6.22
C ARG A 191 -6.43 -5.84 5.41
N GLY A 192 -5.25 -6.03 4.84
CA GLY A 192 -4.98 -7.06 3.84
C GLY A 192 -5.32 -8.47 4.31
N VAL A 193 -5.52 -9.34 3.33
CA VAL A 193 -5.82 -10.76 3.51
C VAL A 193 -4.54 -11.56 3.31
N VAL A 194 -4.32 -12.59 4.12
CA VAL A 194 -3.21 -13.52 3.95
C VAL A 194 -3.70 -14.80 3.29
N ILE A 195 -3.15 -15.12 2.13
CA ILE A 195 -3.29 -16.45 1.52
C ILE A 195 -2.13 -17.30 2.06
N VAL A 196 -2.45 -18.40 2.73
CA VAL A 196 -1.45 -19.33 3.25
C VAL A 196 -1.12 -20.34 2.16
N LEU A 197 0.13 -20.31 1.72
CA LEU A 197 0.70 -21.27 0.79
C LEU A 197 1.39 -22.41 1.55
N ASN A 198 1.35 -23.62 0.97
CA ASN A 198 1.96 -24.82 1.52
C ASN A 198 2.58 -25.68 0.42
N ARG A 199 3.84 -26.08 0.62
CA ARG A 199 4.50 -27.15 -0.15
C ARG A 199 5.30 -28.02 0.81
N ASN A 200 5.01 -29.32 0.85
CA ASN A 200 5.74 -30.28 1.68
C ASN A 200 5.91 -29.85 3.15
N ASN A 201 4.84 -29.32 3.76
CA ASN A 201 4.80 -28.85 5.15
C ASN A 201 5.63 -27.57 5.42
N GLN A 202 6.11 -26.91 4.36
CA GLN A 202 6.62 -25.54 4.40
C GLN A 202 5.47 -24.58 4.15
N TYR A 203 5.20 -23.68 5.10
CA TYR A 203 4.09 -22.72 5.02
C TYR A 203 4.61 -21.31 4.85
N THR A 204 3.96 -20.51 4.01
CA THR A 204 4.25 -19.09 3.83
C THR A 204 2.96 -18.34 3.58
N GLY A 205 2.71 -17.28 4.33
CA GLY A 205 1.61 -16.35 4.05
C GLY A 205 2.03 -15.36 2.98
N ILE A 206 1.17 -15.10 2.00
CA ILE A 206 1.27 -13.92 1.13
C ILE A 206 0.17 -12.92 1.50
N MET A 207 0.56 -11.68 1.77
CA MET A 207 -0.37 -10.59 1.99
C MET A 207 -0.86 -10.03 0.66
N VAL A 208 -2.18 -9.91 0.50
CA VAL A 208 -2.84 -9.37 -0.69
C VAL A 208 -3.94 -8.37 -0.28
N ASP A 209 -4.43 -7.55 -1.21
CA ASP A 209 -5.41 -6.51 -0.87
C ASP A 209 -6.81 -7.09 -0.66
N GLU A 210 -7.26 -7.92 -1.59
CA GLU A 210 -8.62 -8.44 -1.66
C GLU A 210 -8.61 -9.82 -2.31
N ILE A 211 -9.46 -10.72 -1.82
CA ILE A 211 -9.77 -11.99 -2.51
C ILE A 211 -11.00 -11.77 -3.38
N THR A 212 -10.89 -12.08 -4.67
CA THR A 212 -11.98 -11.85 -5.61
C THR A 212 -12.86 -13.09 -5.73
N THR A 213 -12.30 -14.25 -6.12
CA THR A 213 -13.08 -15.47 -6.45
C THR A 213 -12.16 -16.69 -6.64
N LEU A 214 -12.74 -17.90 -6.57
CA LEU A 214 -12.13 -19.14 -7.06
C LEU A 214 -12.60 -19.41 -8.49
N VAL A 215 -11.68 -19.59 -9.45
CA VAL A 215 -12.01 -19.87 -10.86
C VAL A 215 -11.29 -21.14 -11.34
N ALA A 216 -11.99 -21.96 -12.11
CA ALA A 216 -11.38 -23.07 -12.86
C ALA A 216 -10.93 -22.57 -14.23
N TYR A 217 -9.65 -22.73 -14.56
CA TYR A 217 -9.13 -22.37 -15.89
C TYR A 217 -8.68 -23.61 -16.64
N SER A 218 -9.04 -23.66 -17.92
CA SER A 218 -8.49 -24.62 -18.86
C SER A 218 -7.15 -24.13 -19.40
N LYS A 219 -6.25 -25.04 -19.79
CA LYS A 219 -4.93 -24.68 -20.33
C LYS A 219 -5.01 -23.79 -21.58
N THR A 220 -6.10 -23.87 -22.33
CA THR A 220 -6.38 -23.01 -23.50
C THR A 220 -6.57 -21.54 -23.18
N GLU A 221 -6.88 -21.19 -21.92
CA GLU A 221 -7.10 -19.81 -21.46
C GLU A 221 -5.81 -19.14 -20.94
N LEU A 222 -4.75 -19.91 -20.72
CA LEU A 222 -3.45 -19.43 -20.25
C LEU A 222 -2.63 -18.95 -21.46
N GLN A 223 -2.29 -17.67 -21.50
CA GLN A 223 -1.45 -17.07 -22.52
C GLN A 223 -0.06 -16.76 -21.97
N SER A 224 0.97 -16.96 -22.79
CA SER A 224 2.31 -16.48 -22.48
C SER A 224 2.34 -14.95 -22.48
N ILE A 225 3.10 -14.35 -21.56
CA ILE A 225 3.30 -12.90 -21.50
C ILE A 225 3.92 -12.41 -22.84
N PRO A 226 3.35 -11.39 -23.49
CA PRO A 226 3.91 -10.80 -24.71
C PRO A 226 5.33 -10.25 -24.49
N SER A 227 6.18 -10.35 -25.52
CA SER A 227 7.53 -9.80 -25.50
C SER A 227 7.51 -8.27 -25.35
N GLY A 228 8.20 -7.72 -24.35
CA GLY A 228 8.33 -6.27 -24.14
C GLY A 228 7.52 -5.70 -22.96
N VAL A 229 6.76 -6.53 -22.24
CA VAL A 229 6.15 -6.16 -20.96
C VAL A 229 7.19 -6.35 -19.84
N GLU A 230 7.36 -5.34 -18.97
CA GLU A 230 8.19 -5.49 -17.76
C GLU A 230 7.67 -6.64 -16.91
N ARG A 231 8.57 -7.60 -16.64
CA ARG A 231 8.24 -8.85 -15.96
C ARG A 231 8.67 -8.77 -14.50
N SER A 232 7.73 -9.03 -13.58
CA SER A 232 8.10 -9.49 -12.24
C SER A 232 8.58 -10.94 -12.35
N GLU A 233 9.69 -11.27 -11.70
CA GLU A 233 10.25 -12.63 -11.68
C GLU A 233 9.30 -13.67 -11.08
N TYR A 234 8.24 -13.22 -10.40
CA TYR A 234 7.24 -14.07 -9.75
C TYR A 234 5.98 -14.30 -10.61
N VAL A 235 5.95 -13.78 -11.85
CA VAL A 235 4.83 -13.97 -12.79
C VAL A 235 5.27 -14.84 -13.97
N ASP A 236 4.45 -15.83 -14.29
CA ASP A 236 4.74 -16.84 -15.33
C ASP A 236 3.87 -16.72 -16.58
N PHE A 237 2.62 -16.31 -16.44
CA PHE A 237 1.66 -16.25 -17.55
C PHE A 237 0.58 -15.20 -17.30
N ILE A 238 -0.19 -14.92 -18.34
CA ILE A 238 -1.37 -14.09 -18.31
C ILE A 238 -2.59 -14.97 -18.53
N VAL A 239 -3.63 -14.77 -17.73
CA VAL A 239 -4.92 -15.43 -17.91
C VAL A 239 -5.91 -14.40 -18.45
N LEU A 240 -6.60 -14.75 -19.54
CA LEU A 240 -7.74 -13.98 -20.03
C LEU A 240 -9.02 -14.71 -19.65
N TYR A 241 -9.83 -14.10 -18.80
CA TYR A 241 -11.12 -14.66 -18.36
C TYR A 241 -12.19 -13.58 -18.33
N ASP A 242 -13.34 -13.84 -18.96
CA ASP A 242 -14.47 -12.91 -19.04
C ASP A 242 -14.04 -11.48 -19.46
N SER A 243 -13.19 -11.38 -20.49
CA SER A 243 -12.59 -10.13 -20.98
C SER A 243 -11.68 -9.38 -19.98
N LYS A 244 -11.35 -9.99 -18.84
CA LYS A 244 -10.37 -9.47 -17.88
C LYS A 244 -9.03 -10.16 -18.05
N THR A 245 -7.97 -9.40 -17.79
CA THR A 245 -6.59 -9.88 -17.82
C THR A 245 -6.11 -10.05 -16.39
N MET A 246 -5.58 -11.23 -16.06
CA MET A 246 -5.02 -11.52 -14.75
C MET A 246 -3.60 -12.04 -14.89
N MET A 247 -2.75 -11.75 -13.90
CA MET A 247 -1.37 -12.22 -13.87
C MET A 247 -1.27 -13.50 -13.02
N GLY A 248 -0.70 -14.56 -13.59
CA GLY A 248 -0.45 -15.82 -12.91
C GLY A 248 0.84 -15.80 -12.09
N VAL A 249 0.71 -15.90 -10.77
CA VAL A 249 1.83 -15.93 -9.82
C VAL A 249 2.36 -17.35 -9.66
N ASP A 250 3.68 -17.49 -9.72
CA ASP A 250 4.41 -18.73 -9.44
C ASP A 250 4.50 -18.94 -7.93
N ALA A 251 3.65 -19.82 -7.40
CA ALA A 251 3.60 -20.14 -5.97
C ALA A 251 4.90 -20.74 -5.44
N GLU A 252 5.60 -21.54 -6.25
CA GLU A 252 6.82 -22.21 -5.84
C GLU A 252 7.95 -21.21 -5.66
N ARG A 253 8.10 -20.26 -6.59
CA ARG A 253 9.08 -19.17 -6.43
C ARG A 253 8.83 -18.37 -5.17
N ILE A 254 7.57 -18.10 -4.81
CA ILE A 254 7.26 -17.39 -3.57
C ILE A 254 7.67 -18.21 -2.35
N LEU A 255 7.36 -19.51 -2.33
CA LEU A 255 7.74 -20.43 -1.26
C LEU A 255 9.27 -20.55 -1.14
N ASP A 256 10.02 -20.44 -2.23
CA ASP A 256 11.49 -20.52 -2.23
C ASP A 256 12.17 -19.28 -1.62
N ILE A 257 11.50 -18.11 -1.62
CA ILE A 257 12.05 -16.87 -1.05
C ILE A 257 12.21 -16.96 0.46
N THR A 258 11.29 -17.67 1.13
CA THR A 258 11.22 -17.75 2.60
C THR A 258 12.02 -18.92 3.18
N VAL A 259 12.64 -19.74 2.33
CA VAL A 259 13.58 -20.78 2.75
C VAL A 259 14.87 -20.12 3.26
N SER A 260 15.38 -20.56 4.40
CA SER A 260 16.66 -20.05 4.90
C SER A 260 17.82 -20.42 3.97
N GLU A 261 18.91 -19.64 3.96
CA GLU A 261 20.08 -19.97 3.13
C GLU A 261 20.72 -21.33 3.50
N GLU A 262 20.63 -21.74 4.78
CA GLU A 262 21.07 -23.07 5.23
C GLU A 262 20.21 -24.19 4.63
N GLU A 263 18.88 -24.01 4.58
CA GLU A 263 17.96 -24.97 3.96
C GLU A 263 18.09 -24.98 2.44
N LYS A 264 18.34 -23.83 1.80
CA LYS A 264 18.61 -23.75 0.35
C LYS A 264 19.87 -24.52 -0.02
N GLU A 265 20.92 -24.44 0.80
CA GLU A 265 22.17 -25.16 0.55
C GLU A 265 21.98 -26.68 0.73
N GLN A 266 21.28 -27.12 1.78
CA GLN A 266 20.95 -28.53 1.97
C GLN A 266 20.10 -29.10 0.82
N LEU A 267 19.14 -28.33 0.29
CA LEU A 267 18.33 -28.72 -0.87
C LEU A 267 19.16 -28.80 -2.16
N ARG A 268 20.12 -27.88 -2.36
CA ARG A 268 21.07 -27.94 -3.49
C ARG A 268 21.96 -29.16 -3.43
N GLU A 269 22.52 -29.48 -2.25
CA GLU A 269 23.35 -30.66 -2.04
C GLU A 269 22.55 -31.96 -2.27
N ALA A 270 21.29 -32.02 -1.80
CA ALA A 270 20.41 -33.16 -2.04
C ALA A 270 20.07 -33.35 -3.53
N ALA A 271 19.75 -32.27 -4.25
CA ALA A 271 19.46 -32.33 -5.70
C ALA A 271 20.68 -32.70 -6.56
N LEU A 272 21.89 -32.34 -6.12
CA LEU A 272 23.14 -32.76 -6.76
C LEU A 272 23.43 -34.26 -6.52
N ALA A 273 23.08 -34.77 -5.34
CA ALA A 273 23.24 -36.20 -5.02
C ALA A 273 22.27 -37.10 -5.81
N GLU A 274 21.04 -36.65 -6.06
CA GLU A 274 20.05 -37.40 -6.85
C GLU A 274 20.38 -37.43 -8.35
N ASN A 275 21.02 -36.40 -8.89
CA ASN A 275 21.44 -36.37 -10.30
C ASN A 275 22.77 -37.12 -10.58
N ALA A 276 23.46 -37.56 -9.52
CA ALA A 276 24.71 -38.30 -9.60
C ALA A 276 24.55 -39.82 -9.40
N GLY A 277 23.33 -40.31 -9.13
CA GLY A 277 22.98 -41.73 -8.97
C GLY A 277 22.19 -42.28 -10.15
#